data_AF-A0A1G0B2R0-F1
#
_entry.id   AF-A0A1G0B2R0-F1
#
_cell.length_a   1.000
_cell.length_b   1.000
_cell.length_c   1.000
_cell.angle_alpha   90.00
_cell.angle_beta   90.00
_cell.angle_gamma   90.00
#
_symmetry.space_group_name_H-M   'P 1'
#
loop_
_entity.id
_entity.type
_entity.pdbx_description
1 polymer ?
#
loop_
_entity_poly.entity_id
_entity_poly.type
_entity_poly.pdbx_seq_one_letter_code
_entity_poly.pdbx_strand_id
1 'polypeptide(L)'
;MTHRDKYDYSKTSYFNQRSKINYSCVKHGEIKQTANAHLAGKGCHNCNHSKGEEEIQAYFIYKKIKYEREVYSKKIFDNSLFLVDFEKTKYDFLLKKQKLFVEYDGEQHFKIVKYFGGEKGLEQTKIRDKVKNELVKQSKYQLIRIPYWELDNIKYILDKLFENKKLNQDILDKYTYENNLTEYKKRKES
;
A
#
# COMPACT_ATOMS: atom_id res chain seq x y z
N MET A 1 16.73 -19.43 14.24
CA MET A 1 16.03 -19.14 15.51
C MET A 1 16.34 -17.70 15.93
N THR A 2 15.40 -16.77 15.79
CA THR A 2 15.24 -15.53 16.59
C THR A 2 14.02 -14.73 16.07
N HIS A 3 12.82 -15.23 16.40
CA HIS A 3 11.55 -14.51 16.24
C HIS A 3 10.71 -14.55 17.53
N ARG A 4 11.33 -14.87 18.67
CA ARG A 4 10.63 -15.31 19.90
C ARG A 4 9.61 -14.31 20.45
N ASP A 5 9.67 -13.04 20.06
CA ASP A 5 8.76 -12.01 20.58
C ASP A 5 7.80 -11.42 19.53
N LYS A 6 7.82 -11.89 18.28
CA LYS A 6 6.98 -11.32 17.20
C LYS A 6 5.70 -12.12 16.95
N TYR A 7 5.77 -13.43 17.16
CA TYR A 7 4.73 -14.36 16.77
C TYR A 7 4.52 -15.42 17.86
N ASP A 8 3.26 -15.66 18.21
CA ASP A 8 2.83 -16.77 19.04
C ASP A 8 2.43 -17.96 18.15
N TYR A 9 3.06 -19.10 18.39
CA TYR A 9 2.85 -20.36 17.68
C TYR A 9 2.06 -21.39 18.51
N SER A 10 1.46 -20.97 19.63
CA SER A 10 0.74 -21.83 20.58
C SER A 10 -0.35 -22.72 19.94
N LYS A 11 -0.95 -22.27 18.83
CA LYS A 11 -1.97 -23.00 18.06
C LYS A 11 -1.50 -23.45 16.67
N THR A 12 -0.19 -23.41 16.41
CA THR A 12 0.35 -23.75 15.10
C THR A 12 0.50 -25.26 14.93
N SER A 13 -0.13 -25.81 13.89
CA SER A 13 0.12 -27.17 13.40
C SER A 13 0.91 -27.11 12.10
N TYR A 14 2.06 -27.77 12.06
CA TYR A 14 2.93 -27.87 10.89
C TYR A 14 2.94 -29.31 10.38
N PHE A 15 2.65 -29.49 9.09
CA PHE A 15 2.69 -30.81 8.45
C PHE A 15 3.77 -30.87 7.37
N ASN A 16 3.83 -29.88 6.48
CA ASN A 16 4.89 -29.74 5.49
C ASN A 16 5.04 -28.30 5.00
N GLN A 17 6.06 -28.04 4.18
CA GLN A 17 6.35 -26.69 3.66
C GLN A 17 5.20 -26.05 2.84
N ARG A 18 4.34 -26.84 2.19
CA ARG A 18 3.19 -26.35 1.40
C ARG A 18 1.94 -26.16 2.26
N SER A 19 1.87 -26.77 3.44
CA SER A 19 0.72 -26.67 4.35
C SER A 19 0.56 -25.25 4.89
N LYS A 20 -0.71 -24.83 5.05
CA LYS A 20 -1.03 -23.55 5.71
C LYS A 20 -0.89 -23.72 7.21
N ILE A 21 -0.06 -22.88 7.82
CA ILE A 21 0.07 -22.74 9.27
C ILE A 21 -0.81 -21.59 9.75
N ASN A 22 -1.40 -21.76 10.94
CA ASN A 22 -2.00 -20.67 11.70
C ASN A 22 -1.00 -20.25 12.78
N TYR A 23 -0.68 -18.97 12.89
CA TYR A 23 0.14 -18.44 13.98
C TYR A 23 -0.39 -17.04 14.32
N SER A 24 -0.21 -16.59 15.55
CA SER A 24 -0.66 -15.28 15.98
C SER A 24 0.47 -14.27 15.89
N CYS A 25 0.26 -13.14 15.25
CA CYS A 25 1.12 -11.98 15.45
C CYS A 25 0.74 -11.29 16.74
N VAL A 26 1.72 -11.05 17.63
CA VAL A 26 1.50 -10.40 18.92
C VAL A 26 0.78 -9.05 18.76
N LYS A 27 1.00 -8.34 17.65
CA LYS A 27 0.35 -7.05 17.33
C LYS A 27 -0.97 -7.17 16.56
N HIS A 28 -1.13 -8.21 15.73
CA HIS A 28 -2.15 -8.23 14.68
C HIS A 28 -3.06 -9.47 14.70
N GLY A 29 -2.95 -10.32 15.71
CA GLY A 29 -3.80 -11.50 15.89
C GLY A 29 -3.47 -12.66 14.95
N GLU A 30 -4.43 -13.57 14.76
CA GLU A 30 -4.23 -14.81 14.01
C GLU A 30 -3.97 -14.56 12.51
N ILE A 31 -2.91 -15.19 12.00
CA ILE A 31 -2.47 -15.14 10.60
C ILE A 31 -2.43 -16.56 10.05
N LYS A 32 -2.88 -16.71 8.80
CA LYS A 32 -2.81 -17.96 8.05
C LYS A 32 -1.96 -17.81 6.79
N GLN A 33 -0.85 -18.53 6.70
CA GLN A 33 0.00 -18.55 5.51
C GLN A 33 0.67 -19.92 5.32
N THR A 34 1.26 -20.20 4.15
CA THR A 34 2.02 -21.45 3.98
C THR A 34 3.29 -21.44 4.82
N ALA A 35 3.67 -22.60 5.36
CA ALA A 35 4.87 -22.69 6.18
C ALA A 35 6.13 -22.23 5.42
N ASN A 36 6.24 -22.55 4.13
CA ASN A 36 7.34 -22.08 3.29
C ASN A 36 7.35 -20.55 3.17
N ALA A 37 6.20 -19.91 2.94
CA ALA A 37 6.12 -18.45 2.87
C ALA A 37 6.55 -17.80 4.19
N HIS A 38 6.10 -18.35 5.32
CA HIS A 38 6.48 -17.88 6.65
C HIS A 38 7.99 -18.01 6.89
N LEU A 39 8.56 -19.18 6.61
CA LEU A 39 9.99 -19.47 6.75
C LEU A 39 10.86 -18.65 5.79
N ALA A 40 10.34 -18.30 4.61
CA ALA A 40 10.98 -17.37 3.67
C ALA A 40 10.89 -15.90 4.10
N GLY A 41 10.44 -15.61 5.33
CA GLY A 41 10.41 -14.28 5.90
C GLY A 41 9.20 -13.42 5.52
N LYS A 42 8.16 -13.98 4.87
CA LYS A 42 6.94 -13.24 4.54
C LYS A 42 6.22 -12.69 5.78
N GLY A 43 6.41 -13.34 6.94
CA GLY A 43 5.94 -12.85 8.23
C GLY A 43 4.45 -12.54 8.28
N CYS A 44 4.01 -11.72 9.24
CA CYS A 44 2.66 -11.21 9.28
C CYS A 44 2.48 -10.17 8.19
N HIS A 45 1.48 -10.33 7.34
CA HIS A 45 1.16 -9.37 6.27
C HIS A 45 0.89 -7.97 6.83
N ASN A 46 0.30 -7.88 8.03
CA ASN A 46 0.06 -6.63 8.76
C ASN A 46 1.31 -6.06 9.45
N CYS A 47 2.42 -6.79 9.49
CA CYS A 47 3.73 -6.29 9.95
C CYS A 47 4.66 -5.93 8.78
N ASN A 48 4.32 -6.32 7.56
CA ASN A 48 5.21 -6.19 6.41
C ASN A 48 4.84 -4.94 5.61
N HIS A 49 4.95 -3.79 6.27
CA HIS A 49 4.68 -2.47 5.71
C HIS A 49 6.00 -1.76 5.46
N SER A 50 6.01 -0.92 4.43
CA SER A 50 7.14 -0.03 4.21
C SER A 50 7.23 1.00 5.33
N LYS A 51 8.44 1.56 5.55
CA LYS A 51 8.61 2.69 6.49
C LYS A 51 7.66 3.85 6.18
N GLY A 52 7.40 4.10 4.90
CA GLY A 52 6.46 5.16 4.50
C GLY A 52 5.02 4.89 4.92
N GLU A 53 4.54 3.65 4.79
CA GLU A 53 3.22 3.26 5.32
C GLU A 53 3.16 3.42 6.84
N GLU A 54 4.23 3.08 7.57
CA GLU A 54 4.29 3.27 9.03
C GLU A 54 4.20 4.76 9.41
N GLU A 55 4.91 5.64 8.71
CA GLU A 55 4.88 7.08 8.93
C GLU A 55 3.51 7.70 8.61
N ILE A 56 2.89 7.30 7.49
CA ILE A 56 1.52 7.72 7.13
C ILE A 56 0.53 7.27 8.21
N GLN A 57 0.66 6.02 8.67
CA GLN A 57 -0.20 5.48 9.71
C GLN A 57 -0.03 6.24 11.04
N ALA A 58 1.22 6.51 11.44
CA ALA A 58 1.53 7.28 12.64
C ALA A 58 0.92 8.68 12.57
N TYR A 59 1.00 9.34 11.42
CA TYR A 59 0.36 10.63 11.19
C TYR A 59 -1.16 10.58 11.41
N PHE A 60 -1.85 9.59 10.82
CA PHE A 60 -3.30 9.46 11.00
C PHE A 60 -3.68 9.20 12.45
N ILE A 61 -2.93 8.37 13.18
CA ILE A 61 -3.15 8.13 14.61
C ILE A 61 -2.98 9.43 15.41
N TYR A 62 -1.87 10.14 15.19
CA TYR A 62 -1.56 11.39 15.88
C TYR A 62 -2.65 12.46 15.66
N LYS A 63 -3.10 12.63 14.41
CA LYS A 63 -4.17 13.58 14.05
C LYS A 63 -5.58 13.06 14.35
N LYS A 64 -5.72 11.85 14.90
CA LYS A 64 -6.99 11.16 15.18
C LYS A 64 -7.89 11.05 13.94
N ILE A 65 -7.27 10.85 12.77
CA ILE A 65 -7.96 10.63 11.50
C ILE A 65 -8.33 9.15 11.42
N LYS A 66 -9.60 8.84 11.14
CA LYS A 66 -10.06 7.46 10.93
C LYS A 66 -9.63 6.98 9.54
N TYR A 67 -9.05 5.79 9.47
CA TYR A 67 -8.60 5.15 8.24
C TYR A 67 -8.87 3.65 8.25
N GLU A 68 -8.96 3.07 7.06
CA GLU A 68 -8.93 1.62 6.80
C GLU A 68 -7.68 1.28 6.01
N ARG A 69 -7.11 0.09 6.23
CA ARG A 69 -5.89 -0.37 5.57
C ARG A 69 -6.18 -1.46 4.54
N GLU A 70 -5.28 -1.59 3.56
CA GLU A 70 -5.29 -2.66 2.56
C GLU A 70 -6.67 -2.89 1.92
N VAL A 71 -7.28 -1.80 1.46
CA VAL A 71 -8.67 -1.79 1.00
C VAL A 71 -8.74 -2.30 -0.44
N TYR A 72 -9.38 -3.45 -0.63
CA TYR A 72 -9.60 -4.01 -1.96
C TYR A 72 -10.59 -3.16 -2.77
N SER A 73 -10.24 -2.89 -4.03
CA SER A 73 -11.05 -2.09 -4.96
C SER A 73 -12.49 -2.60 -5.09
N LYS A 74 -12.69 -3.92 -5.17
CA LYS A 74 -14.02 -4.56 -5.25
C LYS A 74 -14.95 -4.29 -4.06
N LYS A 75 -14.41 -3.86 -2.92
CA LYS A 75 -15.22 -3.48 -1.75
C LYS A 75 -15.78 -2.07 -1.88
N ILE A 76 -15.23 -1.27 -2.79
CA ILE A 76 -15.51 0.16 -2.90
C ILE A 76 -16.19 0.50 -4.23
N PHE A 77 -15.77 -0.13 -5.33
CA PHE A 77 -16.28 0.09 -6.67
C PHE A 77 -17.19 -1.07 -7.09
N ASP A 78 -18.28 -0.73 -7.77
CA ASP A 78 -19.16 -1.73 -8.36
C ASP A 78 -18.46 -2.34 -9.60
N ASN A 79 -18.51 -3.68 -9.69
CA ASN A 79 -17.86 -4.47 -10.73
C ASN A 79 -18.44 -4.18 -12.14
N SER A 80 -19.63 -3.56 -12.20
CA SER A 80 -20.34 -3.26 -13.46
C SER A 80 -19.62 -2.26 -14.36
N LEU A 81 -18.65 -1.48 -13.86
CA LEU A 81 -17.98 -0.43 -14.64
C LEU A 81 -16.71 -0.84 -15.39
N PHE A 82 -16.17 -2.05 -15.17
CA PHE A 82 -14.81 -2.35 -15.64
C PHE A 82 -14.68 -3.78 -16.24
N LEU A 83 -13.75 -4.00 -17.19
CA LEU A 83 -13.58 -5.24 -18.00
C LEU A 83 -12.33 -6.12 -17.69
N VAL A 84 -11.58 -5.82 -16.63
CA VAL A 84 -10.25 -6.40 -16.29
C VAL A 84 -10.30 -7.15 -14.94
N ASP A 85 -9.38 -8.07 -14.62
CA ASP A 85 -9.40 -8.76 -13.30
C ASP A 85 -8.88 -7.83 -12.17
N PHE A 86 -9.64 -6.80 -11.78
CA PHE A 86 -9.28 -5.82 -10.73
C PHE A 86 -9.59 -6.28 -9.31
N GLU A 87 -10.23 -7.45 -9.14
CA GLU A 87 -10.69 -7.95 -7.84
C GLU A 87 -9.58 -8.07 -6.78
N LYS A 88 -8.32 -8.13 -7.23
CA LYS A 88 -7.12 -8.32 -6.40
C LYS A 88 -6.35 -7.02 -6.15
N THR A 89 -6.76 -5.89 -6.71
CA THR A 89 -6.09 -4.60 -6.48
C THR A 89 -6.48 -4.03 -5.12
N LYS A 90 -5.49 -3.59 -4.35
CA LYS A 90 -5.66 -3.04 -2.99
C LYS A 90 -5.06 -1.63 -2.91
N TYR A 91 -5.68 -0.77 -2.11
CA TYR A 91 -5.14 0.52 -1.72
C TYR A 91 -4.55 0.47 -0.31
N ASP A 92 -3.45 1.16 -0.05
CA ASP A 92 -2.77 1.09 1.25
C ASP A 92 -3.65 1.65 2.36
N PHE A 93 -4.26 2.83 2.14
CA PHE A 93 -5.19 3.46 3.08
C PHE A 93 -6.43 4.05 2.41
N LEU A 94 -7.56 4.01 3.12
CA LEU A 94 -8.80 4.70 2.78
C LEU A 94 -9.30 5.55 3.95
N LEU A 95 -9.50 6.83 3.71
CA LEU A 95 -10.11 7.79 4.62
C LEU A 95 -11.55 8.04 4.17
N LYS A 96 -12.49 7.20 4.65
CA LYS A 96 -13.89 7.21 4.19
C LYS A 96 -14.58 8.56 4.31
N LYS A 97 -14.34 9.30 5.40
CA LYS A 97 -14.95 10.62 5.64
C LYS A 97 -14.50 11.64 4.59
N GLN A 98 -13.23 11.62 4.22
CA GLN A 98 -12.63 12.51 3.24
C GLN A 98 -12.80 12.02 1.80
N LYS A 99 -13.28 10.77 1.61
CA LYS A 99 -13.32 10.08 0.31
C LYS A 99 -11.95 10.09 -0.37
N LEU A 100 -10.90 9.77 0.39
CA LEU A 100 -9.52 9.83 -0.07
C LEU A 100 -8.83 8.48 0.08
N PHE A 101 -8.19 8.01 -0.98
CA PHE A 101 -7.19 6.95 -0.95
C PHE A 101 -5.79 7.54 -0.81
N VAL A 102 -4.94 6.86 -0.05
CA VAL A 102 -3.52 7.22 0.12
C VAL A 102 -2.68 5.98 -0.17
N GLU A 103 -1.75 6.09 -1.10
CA GLU A 103 -0.77 5.05 -1.46
C GLU A 103 0.63 5.54 -1.14
N TYR A 104 1.51 4.63 -0.75
CA TYR A 104 2.94 4.88 -0.67
C TYR A 104 3.69 4.06 -1.73
N ASP A 105 4.21 4.75 -2.75
CA ASP A 105 4.83 4.11 -3.89
C ASP A 105 6.32 3.85 -3.65
N GLY A 106 6.66 2.61 -3.35
CA GLY A 106 8.04 2.13 -3.28
C GLY A 106 8.78 2.22 -4.62
N GLU A 107 10.11 2.03 -4.58
CA GLU A 107 10.98 2.16 -5.77
C GLU A 107 10.56 1.27 -6.95
N GLN A 108 9.97 0.11 -6.67
CA GLN A 108 9.48 -0.86 -7.64
C GLN A 108 8.38 -0.32 -8.58
N HIS A 109 7.72 0.78 -8.21
CA HIS A 109 6.76 1.46 -9.10
C HIS A 109 7.46 2.23 -10.22
N PHE A 110 8.73 2.59 -10.01
CA PHE A 110 9.49 3.45 -10.91
C PHE A 110 10.67 2.75 -11.57
N LYS A 111 11.22 1.70 -10.94
CA LYS A 111 12.43 1.00 -11.39
C LYS A 111 12.24 -0.50 -11.50
N ILE A 112 12.96 -1.09 -12.45
CA ILE A 112 13.06 -2.55 -12.58
C ILE A 112 13.79 -3.07 -11.35
N VAL A 113 13.14 -3.95 -10.59
CA VAL A 113 13.78 -4.65 -9.47
C VAL A 113 13.70 -6.15 -9.77
N LYS A 114 14.86 -6.79 -9.95
CA LYS A 114 14.97 -8.22 -10.34
C LYS A 114 14.19 -9.14 -9.39
N TYR A 115 14.27 -8.87 -8.08
CA TYR A 115 13.53 -9.61 -7.05
C TYR A 115 12.00 -9.50 -7.18
N PHE A 116 11.49 -8.42 -7.78
CA PHE A 116 10.06 -8.21 -8.04
C PHE A 116 9.64 -8.60 -9.47
N GLY A 117 10.39 -9.49 -10.13
CA GLY A 117 10.02 -10.03 -11.45
C GLY A 117 10.57 -9.25 -12.64
N GLY A 118 11.56 -8.37 -12.42
CA GLY A 118 12.27 -7.69 -13.49
C GLY A 118 11.36 -6.80 -14.35
N GLU A 119 11.57 -6.79 -15.66
CA GLU A 119 10.82 -5.97 -16.62
C GLU A 119 9.33 -6.30 -16.65
N LYS A 120 9.00 -7.60 -16.67
CA LYS A 120 7.60 -8.09 -16.64
C LYS A 120 6.89 -7.66 -15.36
N GLY A 121 7.60 -7.64 -14.23
CA GLY A 121 7.07 -7.15 -12.96
C GLY A 121 6.71 -5.67 -13.01
N LEU A 122 7.61 -4.84 -13.55
CA LEU A 122 7.37 -3.40 -13.72
C LEU A 122 6.20 -3.11 -14.68
N GLU A 123 6.10 -3.85 -15.79
CA GLU A 123 5.02 -3.72 -16.76
C GLU A 123 3.66 -4.05 -16.14
N GLN A 124 3.58 -5.13 -15.37
CA GLN A 124 2.36 -5.48 -14.63
C GLN A 124 2.00 -4.43 -13.57
N THR A 125 3.00 -3.87 -12.87
CA THR A 125 2.78 -2.77 -11.90
C THR A 125 2.19 -1.55 -12.60
N LYS A 126 2.74 -1.14 -13.75
CA LYS A 126 2.21 -0.03 -14.55
C LYS A 126 0.76 -0.26 -14.99
N ILE A 127 0.43 -1.48 -15.43
CA ILE A 127 -0.95 -1.84 -15.82
C ILE A 127 -1.88 -1.72 -14.62
N ARG A 128 -1.49 -2.27 -13.46
CA ARG A 128 -2.30 -2.20 -12.23
C ARG A 128 -2.48 -0.76 -11.73
N ASP A 129 -1.44 0.06 -11.78
CA ASP A 129 -1.50 1.46 -11.36
C ASP A 129 -2.41 2.27 -12.29
N LYS A 130 -2.35 2.04 -13.61
CA LYS A 130 -3.28 2.65 -14.56
C LYS A 130 -4.74 2.29 -14.22
N VAL A 131 -5.01 1.02 -13.95
CA VAL A 131 -6.36 0.57 -13.56
C VAL A 131 -6.82 1.24 -12.26
N LYS A 132 -5.98 1.31 -11.23
CA LYS A 132 -6.29 2.02 -9.98
C LYS A 132 -6.64 3.48 -10.22
N ASN A 133 -5.83 4.18 -11.01
CA ASN A 133 -6.04 5.60 -11.27
C ASN A 133 -7.36 5.83 -12.00
N GLU A 134 -7.69 5.02 -13.01
CA GLU A 134 -8.95 5.14 -13.74
C GLU A 134 -10.17 4.80 -12.87
N LEU A 135 -10.06 3.79 -11.99
CA LEU A 135 -11.10 3.46 -11.00
C LEU A 135 -11.44 4.66 -10.11
N VAL A 136 -10.41 5.35 -9.61
CA VAL A 136 -10.63 6.52 -8.75
C VAL A 136 -11.20 7.70 -9.54
N LYS A 137 -10.68 7.98 -10.75
CA LYS A 137 -11.16 9.07 -11.62
C LYS A 137 -12.65 8.98 -11.95
N GLN A 138 -13.16 7.76 -12.13
CA GLN A 138 -14.58 7.51 -12.44
C GLN A 138 -15.47 7.48 -11.19
N SER A 139 -14.92 7.80 -10.02
CA SER A 139 -15.60 7.71 -8.74
C SER A 139 -15.67 9.05 -8.02
N LYS A 140 -16.36 9.07 -6.88
CA LYS A 140 -16.40 10.21 -5.96
C LYS A 140 -15.18 10.33 -5.04
N TYR A 141 -14.21 9.42 -5.19
CA TYR A 141 -13.00 9.38 -4.36
C TYR A 141 -11.86 10.13 -5.04
N GLN A 142 -10.92 10.61 -4.21
CA GLN A 142 -9.64 11.17 -4.65
C GLN A 142 -8.52 10.21 -4.28
N LEU A 143 -7.35 10.33 -4.92
CA LEU A 143 -6.17 9.51 -4.66
C LEU A 143 -4.93 10.40 -4.58
N ILE A 144 -4.12 10.19 -3.54
CA ILE A 144 -2.77 10.72 -3.44
C ILE A 144 -1.78 9.56 -3.41
N ARG A 145 -0.67 9.70 -4.13
CA ARG A 145 0.41 8.70 -4.17
C ARG A 145 1.70 9.35 -3.71
N ILE A 146 2.14 9.02 -2.51
CA ILE A 146 3.37 9.58 -1.94
C ILE A 146 4.54 8.68 -2.37
N PRO A 147 5.49 9.18 -3.17
CA PRO A 147 6.59 8.36 -3.67
C PRO A 147 7.68 8.15 -2.61
N TYR A 148 8.46 7.08 -2.74
CA TYR A 148 9.45 6.68 -1.74
C TYR A 148 10.53 7.74 -1.42
N TRP A 149 10.84 8.62 -2.37
CA TRP A 149 11.81 9.70 -2.16
C TRP A 149 11.27 10.85 -1.30
N GLU A 150 9.98 10.82 -0.95
CA GLU A 150 9.35 11.79 -0.05
C GLU A 150 9.21 11.26 1.38
N LEU A 151 9.89 10.15 1.73
CA LEU A 151 9.81 9.51 3.05
C LEU A 151 9.94 10.52 4.21
N ASP A 152 10.96 11.37 4.16
CA ASP A 152 11.22 12.36 5.21
C ASP A 152 10.23 13.54 5.21
N ASN A 153 9.48 13.72 4.10
CA ASN A 153 8.53 14.81 3.91
C ASN A 153 7.07 14.39 4.09
N ILE A 154 6.78 13.10 4.39
CA ILE A 154 5.41 12.56 4.53
C ILE A 154 4.56 13.44 5.43
N LYS A 155 5.08 13.79 6.62
CA LYS A 155 4.34 14.63 7.58
C LYS A 155 4.00 16.00 6.99
N TYR A 156 4.95 16.64 6.30
CA TYR A 156 4.73 17.95 5.68
C TYR A 156 3.66 17.87 4.58
N ILE A 157 3.75 16.85 3.71
CA ILE A 157 2.79 16.63 2.63
C ILE A 157 1.37 16.44 3.19
N LEU A 158 1.24 15.60 4.23
CA LEU A 158 -0.06 15.34 4.85
C LEU A 158 -0.57 16.55 5.64
N ASP A 159 0.30 17.29 6.34
CA ASP A 159 -0.09 18.55 7.01
C ASP A 159 -0.65 19.55 5.97
N LYS A 160 0.01 19.70 4.81
CA LYS A 160 -0.47 20.56 3.71
C LYS A 160 -1.74 20.06 3.04
N LEU A 161 -1.88 18.74 2.90
CA LEU A 161 -3.08 18.13 2.35
C LEU A 161 -4.32 18.43 3.19
N PHE A 162 -4.16 18.45 4.52
CA PHE A 162 -5.23 18.66 5.50
C PHE A 162 -5.24 20.06 6.13
N GLU A 163 -4.51 21.03 5.57
CA GLU A 163 -4.33 22.38 6.15
C GLU A 163 -5.66 23.14 6.30
N ASN A 164 -6.62 22.87 5.41
CA ASN A 164 -7.92 23.56 5.37
C ASN A 164 -9.09 22.60 5.66
N LYS A 165 -10.31 23.16 5.80
CA LYS A 165 -11.55 22.38 5.96
C LYS A 165 -11.83 21.40 4.79
N LYS A 166 -11.16 21.58 3.66
CA LYS A 166 -11.22 20.72 2.47
C LYS A 166 -9.81 20.24 2.12
N LEU A 167 -9.73 19.12 1.40
CA LEU A 167 -8.47 18.60 0.87
C LEU A 167 -7.84 19.64 -0.07
N ASN A 168 -6.54 19.87 0.11
CA ASN A 168 -5.76 20.75 -0.76
C ASN A 168 -5.56 20.08 -2.13
N GLN A 169 -6.17 20.66 -3.17
CA GLN A 169 -6.11 20.09 -4.53
C GLN A 169 -4.74 20.23 -5.16
N ASP A 170 -3.99 21.30 -4.87
CA ASP A 170 -2.64 21.48 -5.40
C ASP A 170 -1.70 20.35 -4.94
N ILE A 171 -1.89 19.87 -3.70
CA ILE A 171 -1.14 18.73 -3.18
C ILE A 171 -1.58 17.42 -3.84
N LEU A 172 -2.87 17.23 -4.06
CA LEU A 172 -3.40 16.04 -4.73
C LEU A 172 -2.90 15.96 -6.19
N ASP A 173 -2.97 17.07 -6.90
CA ASP A 173 -2.52 17.18 -8.30
C ASP A 173 -1.00 17.02 -8.41
N LYS A 174 -0.24 17.55 -7.44
CA LYS A 174 1.21 17.37 -7.38
C LYS A 174 1.60 15.89 -7.24
N TYR A 175 0.95 15.15 -6.34
CA TYR A 175 1.29 13.77 -5.99
C TYR A 175 0.42 12.73 -6.71
N THR A 176 0.27 12.92 -8.03
CA THR A 176 -0.30 11.93 -8.95
C THR A 176 0.77 10.97 -9.46
N TYR A 177 0.35 9.81 -9.98
CA TYR A 177 1.27 8.82 -10.55
C TYR A 177 2.09 9.41 -11.71
N GLU A 178 1.43 10.14 -12.60
CA GLU A 178 2.01 10.72 -13.81
C GLU A 178 3.05 11.80 -13.47
N ASN A 179 2.76 12.64 -12.48
CA ASN A 179 3.70 13.65 -12.00
C ASN A 179 4.88 13.03 -11.27
N ASN A 180 4.65 12.04 -10.40
CA ASN A 180 5.72 11.30 -9.74
C ASN A 180 6.64 10.58 -10.75
N LEU A 181 6.07 9.98 -11.80
CA LEU A 181 6.84 9.31 -12.84
C LEU A 181 7.69 10.30 -13.65
N THR A 182 7.16 11.49 -13.92
CA THR A 182 7.86 12.58 -14.62
C THR A 182 9.03 13.09 -13.77
N GLU A 183 8.79 13.34 -12.49
CA GLU A 183 9.81 13.78 -11.53
C GLU A 183 10.91 12.73 -11.35
N TYR A 184 10.55 11.45 -11.26
CA TYR A 184 11.51 10.36 -11.18
C TYR A 184 12.46 10.31 -12.39
N LYS A 185 11.95 10.54 -13.61
CA LYS A 185 12.79 10.60 -14.82
C LYS A 185 13.80 11.76 -14.77
N LYS A 186 13.35 12.95 -14.36
CA LYS A 186 14.24 14.12 -14.20
C LYS A 186 15.37 13.85 -13.20
N ARG A 187 15.06 13.20 -12.09
CA ARG A 187 16.03 12.80 -11.05
C ARG A 187 17.05 11.74 -11.49
N LYS A 188 16.79 11.04 -12.60
CA LYS A 188 17.71 10.05 -13.20
C LYS A 188 18.65 10.65 -14.23
N GLU A 189 18.28 11.79 -14.79
CA GLU A 189 19.02 12.54 -15.81
C GLU A 189 19.90 13.64 -15.21
N SER A 190 19.81 13.87 -13.89
CA SER A 190 20.60 14.82 -13.09
C SER A 190 21.67 14.11 -12.25
#